data_AF-A0A1V5AX73-F1
#
_entry.id   AF-A0A1V5AX73-F1
#
_cell.length_a   1.000
_cell.length_b   1.000
_cell.length_c   1.000
_cell.angle_alpha   90.00
_cell.angle_beta   90.00
_cell.angle_gamma   90.00
#
_symmetry.space_group_name_H-M   'P 1'
#
loop_
_entity.id
_entity.type
_entity.pdbx_description
1 polymer ?
#
loop_
_entity_poly.entity_id
_entity_poly.type
_entity_poly.pdbx_seq_one_letter_code
_entity_poly.pdbx_strand_id
1 'polypeptide(L)'
;MLVDRFKGALGKSKGRQSLYNHCLSSTEIALQVAEMAGEKPGPRLDRLVFATFIHDVGKLDPNFQAMLEAVSKGQKLPAKKVKHEASTFDYDLPQLVLESKEEIQRDLQEALGYRLDLVSLDGAMEHIWAFAVSHHGLFYLSYERGRDQVLRPLIRRQWTSFYPNEKRRITLVDLLFEYHPLGGLVMISDLVASYCYEKGKDYTSIFSELNNMGELLNWLVERSDEIEVGTIDRDSRDQGLRETLRLLVGGLK
;
A
#
# COMPACT_ATOMS: atom_id res chain seq x y z
N MET A 1 3.39 -6.62 19.49
CA MET A 1 3.31 -5.31 18.83
C MET A 1 3.32 -5.52 17.31
N LEU A 2 2.99 -4.53 16.47
CA LEU A 2 2.74 -4.73 15.03
C LEU A 2 3.97 -5.23 14.28
N VAL A 3 5.14 -4.66 14.54
CA VAL A 3 6.39 -5.01 13.84
C VAL A 3 6.72 -6.49 14.03
N ASP A 4 6.55 -7.03 15.24
CA ASP A 4 6.75 -8.46 15.50
C ASP A 4 5.78 -9.34 14.71
N ARG A 5 4.50 -8.93 14.62
CA ARG A 5 3.50 -9.65 13.79
C ARG A 5 3.92 -9.63 12.32
N PHE A 6 4.43 -8.50 11.82
CA PHE A 6 4.95 -8.39 10.46
C PHE A 6 6.18 -9.27 10.22
N LYS A 7 7.10 -9.36 11.20
CA LYS A 7 8.30 -10.21 11.11
C LYS A 7 7.93 -11.70 11.06
N GLY A 8 6.88 -12.11 11.78
CA GLY A 8 6.38 -13.48 11.83
C GLY A 8 5.45 -13.91 10.68
N ALA A 9 4.88 -12.96 9.94
CA ALA A 9 3.92 -13.21 8.86
C ALA A 9 4.58 -13.25 7.47
N LEU A 10 3.97 -13.97 6.53
CA LEU A 10 4.37 -13.96 5.12
C LEU A 10 3.82 -12.71 4.43
N GLY A 11 4.68 -12.02 3.67
CA GLY A 11 4.30 -10.90 2.79
C GLY A 11 4.11 -11.34 1.33
N LYS A 12 4.91 -12.31 0.87
CA LYS A 12 4.83 -12.93 -0.45
C LYS A 12 4.92 -14.46 -0.32
N SER A 13 4.18 -15.19 -1.15
CA SER A 13 4.16 -16.65 -1.15
C SER A 13 5.39 -17.26 -1.83
N LYS A 14 5.83 -16.67 -2.95
CA LYS A 14 7.07 -17.02 -3.64
C LYS A 14 8.26 -16.48 -2.85
N GLY A 15 9.29 -17.30 -2.63
CA GLY A 15 10.51 -16.91 -1.89
C GLY A 15 10.33 -16.62 -0.40
N ARG A 16 9.10 -16.68 0.13
CA ARG A 16 8.76 -16.57 1.56
C ARG A 16 9.27 -15.29 2.23
N GLN A 17 9.24 -14.16 1.52
CA GLN A 17 9.51 -12.85 2.12
C GLN A 17 8.58 -12.62 3.32
N SER A 18 9.12 -12.18 4.44
CA SER A 18 8.29 -11.72 5.56
C SER A 18 7.50 -10.47 5.16
N LEU A 19 6.36 -10.27 5.80
CA LEU A 19 5.54 -9.07 5.62
C LEU A 19 6.35 -7.83 5.99
N TYR A 20 7.13 -7.90 7.07
CA TYR A 20 8.04 -6.86 7.48
C TYR A 20 9.03 -6.45 6.38
N ASN A 21 9.76 -7.40 5.80
CA ASN A 21 10.76 -7.08 4.78
C ASN A 21 10.12 -6.44 3.55
N HIS A 22 8.91 -6.90 3.17
CA HIS A 22 8.19 -6.30 2.05
C HIS A 22 7.78 -4.86 2.36
N CYS A 23 7.12 -4.61 3.49
CA CYS A 23 6.67 -3.28 3.89
C CYS A 23 7.85 -2.32 4.09
N LEU A 24 8.97 -2.79 4.66
CA LEU A 24 10.17 -2.01 4.85
C LEU A 24 10.81 -1.62 3.51
N SER A 25 10.98 -2.57 2.58
CA SER A 25 11.50 -2.27 1.23
C SER A 25 10.59 -1.31 0.48
N SER A 26 9.27 -1.48 0.54
CA SER A 26 8.32 -0.51 -0.04
C SER A 26 8.49 0.87 0.61
N THR A 27 8.70 0.94 1.92
CA THR A 27 8.89 2.22 2.62
C THR A 27 10.20 2.91 2.23
N GLU A 28 11.29 2.16 2.08
CA GLU A 28 12.56 2.69 1.59
C GLU A 28 12.43 3.24 0.17
N ILE A 29 11.77 2.50 -0.72
CA ILE A 29 11.48 2.95 -2.07
C ILE A 29 10.61 4.21 -2.05
N ALA A 30 9.60 4.29 -1.18
CA ALA A 30 8.77 5.49 -1.05
C ALA A 30 9.60 6.72 -0.67
N LEU A 31 10.62 6.59 0.19
CA LEU A 31 11.53 7.68 0.52
C LEU A 31 12.36 8.11 -0.70
N GLN A 32 12.88 7.17 -1.49
CA GLN A 32 13.63 7.48 -2.72
C GLN A 32 12.76 8.17 -3.77
N VAL A 33 11.52 7.71 -3.95
CA VAL A 33 10.57 8.33 -4.88
C VAL A 33 10.17 9.73 -4.41
N ALA A 34 9.96 9.92 -3.10
CA ALA A 34 9.68 11.23 -2.53
C ALA A 34 10.85 12.21 -2.74
N GLU A 35 12.08 11.76 -2.55
CA GLU A 35 13.29 12.55 -2.82
C GLU A 35 13.39 12.95 -4.30
N MET A 36 13.16 12.01 -5.23
CA MET A 36 13.12 12.33 -6.67
C MET A 36 12.00 13.31 -7.05
N ALA A 37 10.91 13.36 -6.29
CA ALA A 37 9.85 14.33 -6.45
C ALA A 37 10.16 15.69 -5.80
N GLY A 38 11.32 15.82 -5.14
CA GLY A 38 11.72 17.03 -4.41
C GLY A 38 10.95 17.25 -3.10
N GLU A 39 10.28 16.22 -2.58
CA GLU A 39 9.56 16.30 -1.31
C GLU A 39 10.55 16.39 -0.15
N LYS A 40 10.26 17.27 0.81
CA LYS A 40 11.07 17.43 2.02
C LYS A 40 10.39 16.71 3.19
N PRO A 41 11.16 16.29 4.22
CA PRO A 41 10.58 15.78 5.46
C PRO A 41 9.54 16.76 6.03
N GLY A 42 8.43 16.21 6.51
CA GLY A 42 7.33 16.99 7.06
C GLY A 42 6.01 16.22 7.03
N PRO A 43 4.89 16.86 7.44
CA PRO A 43 3.66 16.13 7.72
C PRO A 43 3.09 15.34 6.55
N ARG A 44 3.28 15.85 5.34
CA ARG A 44 2.82 15.16 4.12
C ARG A 44 3.61 13.87 3.89
N LEU A 45 4.94 13.93 3.92
CA LEU A 45 5.79 12.76 3.75
C LEU A 45 5.62 11.76 4.90
N ASP A 46 5.49 12.23 6.14
CA ASP A 46 5.24 11.37 7.31
C ASP A 46 3.99 10.50 7.15
N ARG A 47 2.89 11.10 6.70
CA ARG A 47 1.63 10.38 6.44
C ARG A 47 1.80 9.31 5.38
N LEU A 48 2.52 9.64 4.30
CA LEU A 48 2.75 8.71 3.19
C LEU A 48 3.69 7.57 3.59
N VAL A 49 4.79 7.87 4.29
CA VAL A 49 5.72 6.86 4.82
C VAL A 49 5.00 5.91 5.77
N PHE A 50 4.19 6.45 6.69
CA PHE A 50 3.41 5.62 7.60
C PHE A 50 2.39 4.77 6.84
N ALA A 51 1.67 5.35 5.87
CA ALA A 51 0.73 4.61 5.01
C ALA A 51 1.42 3.49 4.23
N THR A 52 2.61 3.74 3.67
CA THR A 52 3.41 2.72 2.98
C THR A 52 3.83 1.61 3.92
N PHE A 53 4.25 1.91 5.14
CA PHE A 53 4.66 0.87 6.07
C PHE A 53 3.48 -0.06 6.43
N ILE A 54 2.27 0.48 6.58
CA ILE A 54 1.09 -0.29 7.00
C ILE A 54 0.20 -0.78 5.86
N HIS A 55 0.51 -0.49 4.59
CA HIS A 55 -0.39 -0.69 3.44
C HIS A 55 -0.97 -2.12 3.35
N ASP A 56 -0.19 -3.05 3.89
CA ASP A 56 -0.37 -4.48 3.76
C ASP A 56 -0.82 -5.13 5.08
N VAL A 57 -1.22 -4.34 6.08
CA VAL A 57 -1.61 -4.83 7.42
C VAL A 57 -2.72 -5.88 7.36
N GLY A 58 -3.65 -5.76 6.41
CA GLY A 58 -4.72 -6.72 6.22
C GLY A 58 -4.22 -8.13 5.80
N LYS A 59 -2.95 -8.28 5.39
CA LYS A 59 -2.33 -9.59 5.18
C LYS A 59 -2.21 -10.38 6.47
N LEU A 60 -2.31 -9.74 7.65
CA LEU A 60 -2.39 -10.43 8.94
C LEU A 60 -3.70 -11.20 9.14
N ASP A 61 -4.69 -11.09 8.24
CA ASP A 61 -5.87 -11.96 8.25
C ASP A 61 -5.43 -13.44 8.20
N PRO A 62 -5.87 -14.27 9.15
CA PRO A 62 -5.53 -15.69 9.18
C PRO A 62 -5.87 -16.44 7.89
N ASN A 63 -6.96 -16.08 7.20
CA ASN A 63 -7.34 -16.68 5.92
C ASN A 63 -6.38 -16.28 4.81
N PHE A 64 -5.90 -15.03 4.82
CA PHE A 64 -4.92 -14.57 3.85
C PHE A 64 -3.56 -15.25 4.08
N GLN A 65 -3.11 -15.36 5.34
CA GLN A 65 -1.89 -16.11 5.67
C GLN A 65 -1.99 -17.59 5.28
N ALA A 66 -3.13 -18.23 5.54
CA ALA A 66 -3.37 -19.61 5.10
C ALA A 66 -3.29 -19.76 3.57
N MET A 67 -3.78 -18.78 2.80
CA MET A 67 -3.63 -18.76 1.35
C MET A 67 -2.15 -18.64 0.95
N LEU A 68 -1.38 -17.72 1.54
CA LEU A 68 0.04 -17.55 1.23
C LEU A 68 0.85 -18.81 1.55
N GLU A 69 0.56 -19.45 2.68
CA GLU A 69 1.18 -20.72 3.05
C GLU A 69 0.83 -21.84 2.08
N ALA A 70 -0.44 -21.96 1.69
CA ALA A 70 -0.87 -22.98 0.74
C ALA A 70 -0.13 -22.82 -0.60
N VAL A 71 -0.04 -21.58 -1.13
CA VAL A 71 0.73 -21.30 -2.35
C VAL A 71 2.21 -21.64 -2.16
N SER A 72 2.82 -21.22 -1.06
CA SER A 72 4.24 -21.49 -0.76
C SER A 72 4.56 -22.98 -0.68
N LYS A 73 3.61 -23.80 -0.21
CA LYS A 73 3.75 -25.26 -0.06
C LYS A 73 3.23 -26.04 -1.27
N GLY A 74 2.74 -25.38 -2.33
CA GLY A 74 2.11 -26.05 -3.48
C GLY A 74 0.82 -26.81 -3.13
N GLN A 75 0.13 -26.41 -2.06
CA GLN A 75 -1.10 -27.03 -1.57
C GLN A 75 -2.34 -26.40 -2.18
N LYS A 76 -3.48 -27.10 -2.07
CA LYS A 76 -4.78 -26.57 -2.50
C LYS A 76 -5.13 -25.32 -1.70
N LEU A 77 -5.58 -24.28 -2.40
CA LEU A 77 -6.04 -23.04 -1.76
C LEU A 77 -7.26 -23.29 -0.86
N PRO A 78 -7.40 -22.55 0.25
CA PRO A 78 -8.64 -22.48 1.02
C PRO A 78 -9.85 -22.13 0.16
N ALA A 79 -11.03 -22.61 0.53
CA ALA A 79 -12.26 -22.36 -0.23
C ALA A 79 -12.67 -20.88 -0.26
N LYS A 80 -12.37 -20.13 0.81
CA LYS A 80 -12.60 -18.70 0.90
C LYS A 80 -11.34 -17.95 0.43
N LYS A 81 -11.45 -17.25 -0.70
CA LYS A 81 -10.43 -16.28 -1.13
C LYS A 81 -10.72 -14.93 -0.48
N VAL A 82 -9.69 -14.30 0.08
CA VAL A 82 -9.78 -12.98 0.73
C VAL A 82 -8.78 -12.03 0.05
N LYS A 83 -9.19 -10.78 -0.18
CA LYS A 83 -8.29 -9.70 -0.60
C LYS A 83 -7.85 -8.97 0.68
N HIS A 84 -6.54 -8.82 0.89
CA HIS A 84 -6.01 -8.35 2.17
C HIS A 84 -6.40 -6.90 2.45
N GLU A 85 -6.57 -6.07 1.43
CA GLU A 85 -7.02 -4.69 1.58
C GLU A 85 -8.38 -4.68 2.28
N ALA A 86 -9.32 -5.52 1.86
CA ALA A 86 -10.64 -5.63 2.48
C ALA A 86 -10.60 -6.04 3.96
N SER A 87 -9.55 -6.77 4.39
CA SER A 87 -9.36 -7.20 5.78
C SER A 87 -8.73 -6.13 6.68
N THR A 88 -8.33 -4.97 6.16
CA THR A 88 -7.60 -3.93 6.93
C THR A 88 -8.37 -3.44 8.16
N PHE A 89 -9.72 -3.40 8.11
CA PHE A 89 -10.57 -3.02 9.25
C PHE A 89 -11.20 -4.20 9.99
N ASP A 90 -10.81 -5.44 9.66
CA ASP A 90 -11.25 -6.62 10.40
C ASP A 90 -10.40 -6.83 11.67
N TYR A 91 -10.92 -7.64 12.59
CA TYR A 91 -10.26 -8.02 13.85
C TYR A 91 -9.83 -6.80 14.70
N ASP A 92 -8.66 -6.88 15.34
CA ASP A 92 -8.03 -5.83 16.13
C ASP A 92 -7.02 -5.00 15.32
N LEU A 93 -6.94 -5.17 13.99
CA LEU A 93 -5.87 -4.60 13.17
C LEU A 93 -5.80 -3.05 13.21
N PRO A 94 -6.91 -2.30 13.12
CA PRO A 94 -6.84 -0.84 13.24
C PRO A 94 -6.30 -0.38 14.60
N GLN A 95 -6.74 -1.04 15.67
CA GLN A 95 -6.29 -0.73 17.02
C GLN A 95 -4.80 -1.06 17.18
N LEU A 96 -4.37 -2.23 16.68
CA LEU A 96 -2.96 -2.64 16.69
C LEU A 96 -2.07 -1.62 15.98
N VAL A 97 -2.48 -1.07 14.84
CA VAL A 97 -1.74 -0.01 14.14
C VAL A 97 -1.66 1.27 14.97
N LEU A 98 -2.78 1.70 15.56
CA LEU A 98 -2.82 2.91 16.39
C LEU A 98 -1.92 2.79 17.63
N GLU A 99 -1.91 1.62 18.28
CA GLU A 99 -1.07 1.34 19.46
C GLU A 99 0.41 1.15 19.10
N SER A 100 0.72 0.83 17.85
CA SER A 100 2.09 0.55 17.41
C SER A 100 2.79 1.75 16.76
N LYS A 101 2.20 2.96 16.79
CA LYS A 101 2.79 4.18 16.18
C LYS A 101 4.23 4.46 16.65
N GLU A 102 4.47 4.40 17.96
CA GLU A 102 5.81 4.64 18.52
C GLU A 102 6.81 3.53 18.17
N GLU A 103 6.34 2.28 18.09
CA GLU A 103 7.17 1.15 17.64
C GLU A 103 7.58 1.36 16.19
N ILE A 104 6.64 1.69 15.31
CA ILE A 104 6.89 1.96 13.89
C ILE A 104 7.85 3.14 13.74
N GLN A 105 7.66 4.24 14.48
CA GLN A 105 8.58 5.38 14.45
C GLN A 105 10.02 4.97 14.78
N ARG A 106 10.22 4.19 15.86
CA ARG A 106 11.56 3.71 16.26
C ARG A 106 12.17 2.80 15.19
N ASP A 107 11.38 1.87 14.68
CA ASP A 107 11.83 0.89 13.68
C ASP A 107 12.21 1.58 12.35
N LEU A 108 11.43 2.56 11.89
CA LEU A 108 11.77 3.37 10.71
C LEU A 108 13.04 4.20 10.91
N GLN A 109 13.23 4.76 12.10
CA GLN A 109 14.45 5.51 12.43
C GLN A 109 15.68 4.61 12.46
N GLU A 110 15.56 3.40 13.01
CA GLU A 110 16.65 2.43 13.11
C GLU A 110 17.00 1.81 11.76
N ALA A 111 15.99 1.39 11.00
CA ALA A 111 16.17 0.66 9.75
C ALA A 111 16.47 1.58 8.56
N LEU A 112 15.81 2.74 8.47
CA LEU A 112 15.88 3.62 7.30
C LEU A 112 16.46 5.01 7.61
N GLY A 113 16.77 5.31 8.87
CA GLY A 113 17.23 6.63 9.29
C GLY A 113 16.14 7.72 9.25
N TYR A 114 14.89 7.37 8.91
CA TYR A 114 13.80 8.33 8.76
C TYR A 114 13.09 8.60 10.09
N ARG A 115 13.13 9.85 10.55
CA ARG A 115 12.45 10.27 11.77
C ARG A 115 11.02 10.71 11.48
N LEU A 116 10.08 9.77 11.55
CA LEU A 116 8.65 10.07 11.48
C LEU A 116 8.23 10.98 12.64
N ASP A 117 7.57 12.11 12.39
CA ASP A 117 6.91 12.89 13.45
C ASP A 117 5.50 12.35 13.70
N LEU A 118 5.22 11.88 14.92
CA LEU A 118 3.91 11.33 15.27
C LEU A 118 2.80 12.39 15.27
N VAL A 119 3.14 13.65 15.53
CA VAL A 119 2.18 14.76 15.48
C VAL A 119 1.61 14.92 14.06
N SER A 120 2.40 14.58 13.03
CA SER A 120 1.97 14.60 11.63
C SER A 120 0.82 13.63 11.32
N LEU A 121 0.62 12.61 12.16
CA LEU A 121 -0.43 11.60 12.01
C LEU A 121 -1.76 12.02 12.66
N ASP A 122 -1.75 13.03 13.53
CA ASP A 122 -2.93 13.47 14.26
C ASP A 122 -3.98 14.04 13.30
N GLY A 123 -5.20 13.51 13.39
CA GLY A 123 -6.31 13.84 12.48
C GLY A 123 -6.13 13.37 11.04
N ALA A 124 -5.01 12.72 10.68
CA ALA A 124 -4.68 12.34 9.31
C ALA A 124 -4.87 10.85 8.99
N MET A 125 -5.26 10.04 9.98
CA MET A 125 -5.41 8.59 9.83
C MET A 125 -6.36 8.20 8.70
N GLU A 126 -7.36 9.03 8.37
CA GLU A 126 -8.28 8.73 7.27
C GLU A 126 -7.58 8.69 5.91
N HIS A 127 -6.64 9.61 5.67
CA HIS A 127 -5.87 9.64 4.42
C HIS A 127 -4.85 8.51 4.41
N ILE A 128 -4.20 8.27 5.55
CA ILE A 128 -3.28 7.15 5.74
C ILE A 128 -3.96 5.82 5.40
N TRP A 129 -5.15 5.59 5.95
CA TRP A 129 -5.93 4.39 5.64
C TRP A 129 -6.37 4.36 4.18
N ALA A 130 -6.79 5.49 3.61
CA ALA A 130 -7.19 5.55 2.21
C ALA A 130 -6.03 5.15 1.29
N PHE A 131 -4.83 5.71 1.51
CA PHE A 131 -3.61 5.31 0.81
C PHE A 131 -3.30 3.82 0.98
N ALA A 132 -3.34 3.34 2.22
CA ALA A 132 -3.07 1.95 2.55
C ALA A 132 -4.02 1.00 1.84
N VAL A 133 -5.32 1.30 1.74
CA VAL A 133 -6.27 0.37 1.11
C VAL A 133 -6.34 0.53 -0.40
N SER A 134 -6.03 1.71 -0.94
CA SER A 134 -6.13 2.00 -2.37
C SER A 134 -4.87 1.68 -3.18
N HIS A 135 -3.81 1.15 -2.56
CA HIS A 135 -2.50 0.96 -3.22
C HIS A 135 -2.54 0.04 -4.44
N HIS A 136 -3.56 -0.82 -4.58
CA HIS A 136 -3.79 -1.61 -5.80
C HIS A 136 -4.72 -0.97 -6.83
N GLY A 137 -5.19 0.26 -6.59
CA GLY A 137 -6.05 1.04 -7.51
C GLY A 137 -7.53 0.64 -7.54
N LEU A 138 -7.90 -0.42 -6.84
CA LEU A 138 -9.27 -0.98 -6.89
C LEU A 138 -10.13 -0.54 -5.71
N PHE A 139 -9.53 -0.45 -4.53
CA PHE A 139 -10.27 -0.17 -3.31
C PHE A 139 -10.26 1.32 -2.96
N TYR A 140 -11.28 1.73 -2.21
CA TYR A 140 -11.37 3.05 -1.63
C TYR A 140 -11.93 2.96 -0.21
N LEU A 141 -11.66 4.01 0.56
CA LEU A 141 -12.15 4.13 1.92
C LEU A 141 -13.50 4.83 1.92
N SER A 142 -14.53 4.12 2.35
CA SER A 142 -15.90 4.60 2.46
C SER A 142 -16.25 4.76 3.94
N TYR A 143 -17.17 5.66 4.26
CA TYR A 143 -17.68 5.84 5.61
C TYR A 143 -19.20 5.71 5.61
N GLU A 144 -19.70 4.77 6.40
CA GLU A 144 -21.13 4.55 6.58
C GLU A 144 -21.54 4.75 8.03
N ARG A 145 -22.75 5.26 8.22
CA ARG A 145 -23.32 5.43 9.54
C ARG A 145 -24.17 4.20 9.89
N GLY A 146 -23.78 3.49 10.94
CA GLY A 146 -24.54 2.35 11.45
C GLY A 146 -25.89 2.76 12.03
N ARG A 147 -26.73 1.77 12.38
CA ARG A 147 -28.01 2.02 13.06
C ARG A 147 -27.85 2.78 14.38
N ASP A 148 -26.72 2.57 15.04
CA ASP A 148 -26.29 3.23 16.27
C ASP A 148 -25.73 4.64 16.06
N GLN A 149 -25.86 5.20 14.86
CA GLN A 149 -25.34 6.52 14.46
C GLN A 149 -23.81 6.65 14.50
N VAL A 150 -23.06 5.58 14.74
CA VAL A 150 -21.60 5.61 14.70
C VAL A 150 -21.12 5.52 13.26
N LEU A 151 -20.26 6.45 12.86
CA LEU A 151 -19.61 6.46 11.55
C LEU A 151 -18.46 5.44 11.55
N ARG A 152 -18.47 4.49 10.61
CA ARG A 152 -17.46 3.44 10.52
C ARG A 152 -16.79 3.43 9.15
N PRO A 153 -15.47 3.23 9.10
CA PRO A 153 -14.78 3.00 7.85
C PRO A 153 -15.17 1.64 7.26
N LEU A 154 -15.28 1.59 5.94
CA LEU A 154 -15.55 0.40 5.16
C LEU A 154 -14.69 0.44 3.90
N ILE A 155 -14.24 -0.72 3.44
CA ILE A 155 -13.43 -0.83 2.23
C ILE A 155 -14.32 -1.33 1.11
N ARG A 156 -14.32 -0.59 0.00
CA ARG A 156 -15.19 -0.84 -1.16
C ARG A 156 -14.36 -0.89 -2.43
N ARG A 157 -14.80 -1.69 -3.41
CA ARG A 157 -14.07 -1.95 -4.66
C ARG A 157 -14.57 -1.14 -5.87
N GLN A 158 -15.81 -0.68 -5.85
CA GLN A 158 -16.42 -0.01 -7.00
C GLN A 158 -16.74 1.44 -6.65
N TRP A 159 -15.81 2.35 -6.92
CA TRP A 159 -15.98 3.76 -6.59
C TRP A 159 -17.01 4.46 -7.49
N THR A 160 -17.40 3.85 -8.60
CA THR A 160 -18.50 4.35 -9.45
C THR A 160 -19.88 3.91 -8.95
N SER A 161 -19.96 3.01 -7.97
CA SER A 161 -21.23 2.56 -7.39
C SER A 161 -21.75 3.54 -6.34
N PHE A 162 -23.07 3.75 -6.35
CA PHE A 162 -23.79 4.50 -5.33
C PHE A 162 -24.20 3.58 -4.18
N TYR A 163 -23.87 3.96 -2.95
CA TYR A 163 -24.23 3.24 -1.73
C TYR A 163 -25.12 4.15 -0.86
N PRO A 164 -26.41 3.85 -0.68
CA PRO A 164 -27.36 4.77 -0.05
C PRO A 164 -27.01 5.21 1.39
N ASN A 165 -26.25 4.40 2.13
CA ASN A 165 -25.87 4.68 3.51
C ASN A 165 -24.49 5.34 3.64
N GLU A 166 -23.78 5.52 2.52
CA GLU A 166 -22.49 6.17 2.51
C GLU A 166 -22.63 7.66 2.76
N LYS A 167 -21.82 8.16 3.70
CA LYS A 167 -21.78 9.58 4.08
C LYS A 167 -20.68 10.34 3.38
N ARG A 168 -19.55 9.66 3.14
CA ARG A 168 -18.39 10.20 2.41
C ARG A 168 -17.45 9.05 2.03
N ARG A 169 -16.54 9.34 1.10
CA ARG A 169 -15.50 8.41 0.65
C ARG A 169 -14.21 9.17 0.35
N ILE A 170 -13.10 8.45 0.33
CA ILE A 170 -11.79 8.90 -0.13
C ILE A 170 -11.29 7.85 -1.11
N THR A 171 -11.18 8.24 -2.38
CA THR A 171 -10.76 7.39 -3.50
C THR A 171 -9.30 7.62 -3.85
N LEU A 172 -8.70 6.70 -4.62
CA LEU A 172 -7.36 6.92 -5.16
C LEU A 172 -7.30 8.25 -5.94
N VAL A 173 -8.33 8.59 -6.71
CA VAL A 173 -8.38 9.85 -7.48
C VAL A 173 -8.26 11.07 -6.56
N ASP A 174 -9.00 11.09 -5.44
CA ASP A 174 -8.91 12.19 -4.46
C ASP A 174 -7.47 12.34 -3.95
N LEU A 175 -6.82 11.22 -3.62
CA LEU A 175 -5.43 11.18 -3.17
C LEU A 175 -4.45 11.62 -4.26
N LEU A 176 -4.67 11.24 -5.53
CA LEU A 176 -3.85 11.66 -6.67
C LEU A 176 -3.81 13.18 -6.82
N PHE A 177 -4.96 13.85 -6.63
CA PHE A 177 -5.06 15.30 -6.73
C PHE A 177 -4.55 16.01 -5.47
N GLU A 178 -5.00 15.60 -4.29
CA GLU A 178 -4.67 16.30 -3.04
C GLU A 178 -3.18 16.18 -2.68
N TYR A 179 -2.59 15.02 -2.97
CA TYR A 179 -1.18 14.76 -2.70
C TYR A 179 -0.34 14.84 -3.95
N HIS A 180 -0.76 15.54 -5.02
CA HIS A 180 0.05 15.68 -6.22
C HIS A 180 1.45 16.29 -5.91
N PRO A 181 2.57 15.69 -6.36
CA PRO A 181 2.67 14.52 -7.25
C PRO A 181 2.75 13.15 -6.56
N LEU A 182 2.85 13.12 -5.23
CA LEU A 182 2.98 11.92 -4.39
C LEU A 182 1.71 11.11 -4.16
N GLY A 183 0.57 11.46 -4.77
CA GLY A 183 -0.68 10.73 -4.55
C GLY A 183 -0.63 9.26 -5.01
N GLY A 184 0.33 8.90 -5.85
CA GLY A 184 0.60 7.51 -6.24
C GLY A 184 1.68 6.80 -5.40
N LEU A 185 2.27 7.46 -4.39
CA LEU A 185 3.53 7.00 -3.78
C LEU A 185 3.46 5.58 -3.23
N VAL A 186 2.41 5.27 -2.45
CA VAL A 186 2.25 3.94 -1.85
C VAL A 186 2.18 2.86 -2.93
N MET A 187 1.36 3.08 -3.96
CA MET A 187 1.22 2.16 -5.09
C MET A 187 2.55 2.00 -5.86
N ILE A 188 3.21 3.10 -6.22
CA ILE A 188 4.49 3.09 -6.94
C ILE A 188 5.52 2.27 -6.15
N SER A 189 5.60 2.52 -4.84
CA SER A 189 6.59 1.87 -3.99
C SER A 189 6.35 0.36 -3.82
N ASP A 190 5.10 -0.06 -3.65
CA ASP A 190 4.72 -1.48 -3.59
C ASP A 190 5.00 -2.20 -4.93
N LEU A 191 4.69 -1.57 -6.06
CA LEU A 191 4.92 -2.14 -7.39
C LEU A 191 6.42 -2.37 -7.64
N VAL A 192 7.26 -1.37 -7.35
CA VAL A 192 8.71 -1.48 -7.52
C VAL A 192 9.28 -2.53 -6.56
N ALA A 193 8.88 -2.53 -5.29
CA ALA A 193 9.34 -3.51 -4.30
C ALA A 193 8.99 -4.94 -4.73
N SER A 194 7.75 -5.14 -5.17
CA SER A 194 7.24 -6.43 -5.65
C SER A 194 7.98 -6.90 -6.89
N TYR A 195 8.13 -6.03 -7.90
CA TYR A 195 8.84 -6.36 -9.13
C TYR A 195 10.30 -6.74 -8.87
N CYS A 196 11.01 -5.96 -8.07
CA CYS A 196 12.40 -6.23 -7.72
C CYS A 196 12.56 -7.57 -7.02
N TYR A 197 11.72 -7.83 -6.02
CA TYR A 197 11.75 -9.10 -5.30
C TYR A 197 11.48 -10.30 -6.23
N GLU A 198 10.45 -10.22 -7.07
CA GLU A 198 10.07 -11.32 -7.96
C GLU A 198 11.09 -11.61 -9.07
N LYS A 199 11.81 -10.58 -9.53
CA LYS A 199 12.84 -10.67 -10.57
C LYS A 199 14.25 -10.86 -10.00
N GLY A 200 14.42 -10.86 -8.68
CA GLY A 200 15.73 -10.91 -8.04
C GLY A 200 16.61 -9.71 -8.39
N LYS A 201 16.01 -8.53 -8.57
CA LYS A 201 16.69 -7.28 -8.90
C LYS A 201 16.82 -6.40 -7.67
N ASP A 202 17.87 -5.60 -7.64
CA ASP A 202 18.06 -4.56 -6.65
C ASP A 202 17.41 -3.26 -7.13
N TYR A 203 16.49 -2.69 -6.35
CA TYR A 203 15.85 -1.42 -6.71
C TYR A 203 16.86 -0.26 -6.76
N THR A 204 17.97 -0.30 -6.02
CA THR A 204 18.99 0.76 -6.10
C THR A 204 19.55 0.92 -7.52
N SER A 205 19.71 -0.20 -8.26
CA SER A 205 20.12 -0.17 -9.66
C SER A 205 19.11 0.55 -10.55
N ILE A 206 17.81 0.39 -10.28
CA ILE A 206 16.74 1.06 -11.03
C ILE A 206 16.81 2.56 -10.79
N PHE A 207 16.92 2.99 -9.52
CA PHE A 207 17.00 4.41 -9.18
C PHE A 207 18.33 5.06 -9.61
N SER A 208 19.40 4.29 -9.84
CA SER A 208 20.65 4.82 -10.41
C SER A 208 20.55 5.21 -11.89
N GLU A 209 19.57 4.66 -12.61
CA GLU A 209 19.33 4.91 -14.04
C GLU A 209 18.25 5.97 -14.30
N LEU A 210 17.47 6.33 -13.26
CA LEU A 210 16.33 7.23 -13.36
C LEU A 210 16.62 8.56 -12.64
N ASN A 211 16.41 9.68 -13.33
CA ASN A 211 16.75 11.00 -12.84
C ASN A 211 15.56 11.76 -12.24
N ASN A 212 14.34 11.31 -12.53
CA ASN A 212 13.12 11.97 -12.07
C ASN A 212 11.93 11.00 -12.04
N MET A 213 10.88 11.42 -11.33
CA MET A 213 9.65 10.66 -11.18
C MET A 213 8.92 10.39 -12.51
N GLY A 214 9.06 11.27 -13.52
CA GLY A 214 8.49 11.04 -14.85
C GLY A 214 9.13 9.84 -15.54
N GLU A 215 10.46 9.71 -15.46
CA GLU A 215 11.21 8.55 -15.95
C GLU A 215 10.80 7.26 -15.22
N LEU A 216 10.67 7.31 -13.89
CA LEU A 216 10.19 6.16 -13.10
C LEU A 216 8.80 5.70 -13.54
N LEU A 217 7.86 6.63 -13.70
CA LEU A 217 6.51 6.29 -14.10
C LEU A 217 6.46 5.73 -15.53
N ASN A 218 7.24 6.29 -16.46
CA ASN A 218 7.38 5.73 -17.80
C ASN A 218 7.97 4.32 -17.76
N TRP A 219 9.01 4.09 -16.94
CA TRP A 219 9.61 2.78 -16.73
C TRP A 219 8.59 1.76 -16.22
N LEU A 220 7.70 2.16 -15.29
CA LEU A 220 6.60 1.34 -14.78
C LEU A 220 5.53 1.08 -15.86
N VAL A 221 5.17 2.09 -16.67
CA VAL A 221 4.19 1.96 -17.76
C VAL A 221 4.67 0.98 -18.83
N GLU A 222 5.96 0.99 -19.15
CA GLU A 222 6.56 0.04 -20.12
C GLU A 222 6.54 -1.40 -19.63
N ARG A 223 6.57 -1.59 -18.31
CA ARG A 223 6.65 -2.91 -17.64
C ARG A 223 5.34 -3.34 -17.00
N SER A 224 4.25 -2.58 -17.19
CA SER A 224 2.96 -2.84 -16.55
C SER A 224 2.48 -4.27 -16.78
N ASP A 225 2.63 -4.76 -18.00
CA ASP A 225 2.15 -6.09 -18.40
C ASP A 225 2.98 -7.19 -17.70
N GLU A 226 4.29 -6.99 -17.54
CA GLU A 226 5.17 -7.91 -16.81
C GLU A 226 4.84 -7.93 -15.31
N ILE A 227 4.54 -6.77 -14.74
CA ILE A 227 4.18 -6.60 -13.32
C ILE A 227 2.81 -7.23 -13.04
N GLU A 228 1.83 -7.03 -13.92
CA GLU A 228 0.51 -7.65 -13.81
C GLU A 228 0.58 -9.18 -13.92
N VAL A 229 1.44 -9.73 -14.80
CA VAL A 229 1.63 -11.19 -14.95
C VAL A 229 2.34 -11.83 -13.75
N GLY A 230 3.26 -11.11 -13.09
CA GLY A 230 3.95 -11.58 -11.87
C GLY A 230 3.01 -11.74 -10.67
N THR A 231 1.90 -11.00 -10.67
CA THR A 231 0.89 -11.01 -9.61
C THR A 231 -0.08 -12.18 -9.80
N ILE A 232 0.38 -13.39 -9.46
CA ILE A 232 -0.39 -14.64 -9.53
C ILE A 232 -1.76 -14.44 -8.87
N ASP A 233 -2.85 -14.61 -9.63
CA ASP A 233 -4.26 -14.62 -9.17
C ASP A 233 -5.05 -13.28 -9.19
N ARG A 234 -4.84 -12.43 -10.22
CA ARG A 234 -5.76 -11.31 -10.51
C ARG A 234 -6.86 -11.68 -11.52
N ASP A 235 -8.07 -11.20 -11.22
CA ASP A 235 -9.24 -11.24 -12.10
C ASP A 235 -8.95 -10.38 -13.34
N SER A 236 -9.41 -10.73 -14.54
CA SER A 236 -9.22 -9.87 -15.72
C SER A 236 -9.85 -8.49 -15.56
N ARG A 237 -10.79 -8.34 -14.62
CA ARG A 237 -11.39 -7.06 -14.20
C ARG A 237 -10.47 -6.22 -13.30
N ASP A 238 -9.31 -6.76 -12.90
CA ASP A 238 -8.26 -6.07 -12.14
C ASP A 238 -7.17 -5.49 -13.08
N GLN A 239 -7.38 -5.55 -14.40
CA GLN A 239 -6.51 -4.96 -15.42
C GLN A 239 -6.77 -3.45 -15.52
N GLY A 240 -5.70 -2.67 -15.50
CA GLY A 240 -5.78 -1.21 -15.51
C GLY A 240 -4.60 -0.51 -14.84
N LEU A 241 -3.55 -1.27 -14.47
CA LEU A 241 -2.34 -0.70 -13.89
C LEU A 241 -1.71 0.30 -14.86
N ARG A 242 -1.64 -0.05 -16.15
CA ARG A 242 -1.05 0.81 -17.18
C ARG A 242 -1.77 2.14 -17.30
N GLU A 243 -3.10 2.14 -17.31
CA GLU A 243 -3.95 3.33 -17.38
C GLU A 243 -3.80 4.18 -16.12
N THR A 244 -3.76 3.54 -14.95
CA THR A 244 -3.55 4.22 -13.66
C THR A 244 -2.17 4.90 -13.61
N LEU A 245 -1.13 4.22 -14.06
CA LEU A 245 0.22 4.78 -14.18
C LEU A 245 0.27 5.92 -15.21
N ARG A 246 -0.45 5.82 -16.33
CA ARG A 246 -0.56 6.91 -17.31
C ARG A 246 -1.24 8.15 -16.73
N LEU A 247 -2.25 8.00 -15.88
CA LEU A 247 -2.87 9.13 -15.18
C LEU A 247 -1.85 9.84 -14.28
N LEU A 248 -1.01 9.08 -13.57
CA LEU A 248 0.09 9.63 -12.77
C LEU A 248 1.11 10.39 -13.63
N VAL A 249 1.52 9.83 -14.77
CA VAL A 249 2.44 10.51 -15.71
C VAL A 249 1.84 11.83 -16.20
N GLY A 250 0.54 11.82 -16.56
CA GLY A 250 -0.16 12.98 -17.09
C GLY A 250 -0.23 14.15 -16.11
N GLY A 251 -0.23 13.89 -14.80
CA GLY A 251 -0.23 14.93 -13.78
C GLY A 251 1.11 15.66 -13.62
N LEU A 252 2.23 15.09 -14.08
CA LEU A 252 3.57 15.67 -13.90
C LEU A 252 3.97 16.69 -14.97
N LYS A 253 3.11 16.92 -15.98
CA LYS A 253 3.39 17.82 -17.11
C LYS A 253 2.81 19.22 -16.90
#